data_AF-A0A0G1PX26-F1
#
_entry.id   AF-A0A0G1PX26-F1
#
_cell.length_a   1.000
_cell.length_b   1.000
_cell.length_c   1.000
_cell.angle_alpha   90.00
_cell.angle_beta   90.00
_cell.angle_gamma   90.00
#
_symmetry.space_group_name_H-M   'P 1'
#
loop_
_entity.id
_entity.type
_entity.pdbx_description
1 polymer ?
#
loop_
_entity_poly.entity_id
_entity_poly.type
_entity_poly.pdbx_seq_one_letter_code
_entity_poly.pdbx_strand_id
1 'polypeptide(L)'
;MIMVVPVRKNQWKNLGAITHVDGTARPQLIKRETNYMYYDIVKAFGKKTGVYTLLNTSFNLKGDPIVNTPEEAYSTFMRSGIDALVLDNYLIEK
;
A
#
# COMPACT_ATOMS: atom_id res chain seq x y z
N MET A 1 -4.35 -7.94 7.16
CA MET A 1 -5.19 -8.35 6.01
C MET A 1 -5.52 -9.83 6.10
N ILE A 2 -6.37 -10.26 7.04
CA ILE A 2 -6.62 -11.70 7.31
C ILE A 2 -8.06 -12.14 7.01
N MET A 3 -8.96 -11.19 6.74
CA MET A 3 -10.35 -11.46 6.39
C MET A 3 -10.60 -11.09 4.92
N VAL A 4 -11.45 -11.86 4.26
CA VAL A 4 -11.97 -11.59 2.92
C VAL A 4 -13.37 -11.01 3.05
N VAL A 5 -13.65 -9.90 2.37
CA VAL A 5 -14.96 -9.25 2.40
C VAL A 5 -15.40 -8.86 0.99
N PRO A 6 -16.71 -8.79 0.70
CA PRO A 6 -17.21 -8.29 -0.58
C PRO A 6 -16.95 -6.79 -0.72
N VAL A 7 -16.51 -6.37 -1.90
CA VAL A 7 -16.42 -4.95 -2.27
C VAL A 7 -17.80 -4.47 -2.73
N ARG A 8 -18.21 -3.28 -2.29
CA ARG A 8 -19.49 -2.69 -2.71
C ARG A 8 -19.52 -2.56 -4.24
N LYS A 9 -20.57 -3.05 -4.89
CA LYS A 9 -20.70 -3.08 -6.36
C LYS A 9 -20.43 -1.73 -7.04
N ASN A 10 -20.89 -0.63 -6.44
CA ASN A 10 -20.67 0.72 -6.95
C ASN A 10 -19.21 1.20 -6.88
N GLN A 11 -18.30 0.46 -6.22
CA GLN A 11 -16.88 0.77 -6.10
C GLN A 11 -15.98 -0.13 -6.95
N TRP A 12 -16.50 -1.16 -7.63
CA TRP A 12 -15.68 -2.12 -8.37
C TRP A 12 -14.80 -1.46 -9.43
N LYS A 13 -15.34 -0.45 -10.14
CA LYS A 13 -14.59 0.31 -11.13
C LYS A 13 -13.44 1.11 -10.49
N ASN A 14 -13.68 1.71 -9.33
CA ASN A 14 -12.70 2.57 -8.65
C ASN A 14 -11.64 1.77 -7.88
N LEU A 15 -11.97 0.55 -7.46
CA LEU A 15 -11.12 -0.31 -6.63
C LEU A 15 -10.62 -1.57 -7.37
N GLY A 16 -10.56 -1.51 -8.71
CA GLY A 16 -10.20 -2.68 -9.53
C GLY A 16 -8.84 -3.30 -9.18
N ALA A 17 -7.85 -2.48 -8.82
CA ALA A 17 -6.51 -2.97 -8.46
C ALA A 17 -6.47 -3.86 -7.21
N ILE A 18 -7.46 -3.76 -6.32
CA ILE A 18 -7.53 -4.54 -5.07
C ILE A 18 -8.70 -5.53 -5.03
N THR A 19 -9.53 -5.55 -6.08
CA THR A 19 -10.75 -6.37 -6.15
C THR A 19 -10.48 -7.61 -6.99
N HIS A 20 -10.71 -8.79 -6.44
CA HIS A 20 -10.62 -10.05 -7.16
C HIS A 20 -11.76 -10.19 -8.19
N VAL A 21 -11.61 -11.12 -9.14
CA VAL A 21 -12.61 -11.36 -10.21
C VAL A 21 -14.01 -11.73 -9.69
N ASP A 22 -14.09 -12.23 -8.46
CA ASP A 22 -15.34 -12.57 -7.76
C ASP A 22 -15.95 -11.40 -6.97
N GLY A 23 -15.31 -10.22 -6.99
CA GLY A 23 -15.78 -9.03 -6.30
C GLY A 23 -15.34 -8.89 -4.85
N THR A 24 -14.40 -9.71 -4.38
CA THR A 24 -13.92 -9.69 -3.00
C THR A 24 -12.56 -8.99 -2.85
N ALA A 25 -12.23 -8.59 -1.62
CA ALA A 25 -10.92 -8.02 -1.27
C ALA A 25 -10.52 -8.38 0.17
N ARG A 26 -9.23 -8.19 0.49
CA ARG A 26 -8.67 -8.40 1.85
C ARG A 26 -8.20 -7.07 2.45
N PRO A 27 -9.10 -6.31 3.10
CA PRO A 27 -8.76 -4.97 3.55
C PRO A 27 -7.80 -4.98 4.74
N GLN A 28 -7.06 -3.88 4.85
CA GLN A 28 -6.45 -3.42 6.08
C GLN A 28 -7.17 -2.13 6.48
N LEU A 29 -7.84 -2.14 7.63
CA LEU A 29 -8.43 -0.93 8.18
C LEU A 29 -7.35 -0.20 8.98
N ILE A 30 -7.21 1.09 8.74
CA ILE A 30 -6.24 1.94 9.42
C ILE A 30 -7.02 2.99 10.19
N LYS A 31 -6.70 3.13 11.47
CA LYS A 31 -7.22 4.16 12.36
C LYS A 31 -6.13 5.19 12.61
N ARG A 32 -6.47 6.48 12.62
CA ARG A 32 -5.49 7.55 12.80
C ARG A 32 -4.80 7.45 14.16
N GLU A 33 -5.54 6.99 15.17
CA GLU A 33 -5.08 6.80 16.54
C GLU A 33 -3.99 5.72 16.66
N THR A 34 -3.97 4.75 15.75
CA THR A 34 -3.01 3.63 15.77
C THR A 34 -1.84 3.82 14.80
N ASN A 35 -2.03 4.57 13.72
CA ASN A 35 -0.97 4.86 12.74
C ASN A 35 -1.31 6.15 11.97
N TYR A 36 -0.93 7.28 12.56
CA TYR A 36 -1.28 8.59 12.02
C TYR A 36 -0.61 8.87 10.66
N MET A 37 0.66 8.46 10.49
CA MET A 37 1.40 8.68 9.24
C MET A 37 0.71 7.96 8.07
N TYR A 38 0.42 6.67 8.23
CA TYR A 38 -0.19 5.89 7.14
C TYR A 38 -1.63 6.32 6.86
N TYR A 39 -2.39 6.68 7.91
CA TYR A 39 -3.72 7.26 7.75
C TYR A 39 -3.68 8.59 6.97
N ASP A 40 -2.78 9.49 7.33
CA ASP A 40 -2.70 10.82 6.73
C ASP A 40 -2.24 10.74 5.26
N ILE A 41 -1.38 9.78 4.90
CA ILE A 41 -1.03 9.46 3.49
C ILE A 41 -2.27 9.02 2.70
N VAL A 42 -3.02 8.03 3.19
CA VAL A 42 -4.23 7.52 2.50
C VAL A 42 -5.28 8.64 2.38
N LYS A 43 -5.44 9.45 3.42
CA LYS A 43 -6.35 10.61 3.41
C LYS A 43 -5.92 11.66 2.39
N ALA A 44 -4.63 11.98 2.31
CA ALA A 44 -4.10 12.92 1.33
C ALA A 44 -4.26 12.41 -0.10
N PHE A 45 -4.00 11.11 -0.34
CA PHE A 45 -4.26 10.46 -1.61
C PHE A 45 -5.74 10.57 -2.00
N GLY A 46 -6.65 10.22 -1.09
CA GLY A 46 -8.10 10.32 -1.35
C GLY A 46 -8.60 11.74 -1.59
N LYS A 47 -8.02 12.76 -0.92
CA LYS A 47 -8.32 14.16 -1.23
C LYS A 47 -7.90 14.56 -2.66
N LYS A 48 -6.82 13.97 -3.19
CA LYS A 48 -6.31 14.26 -4.54
C LYS A 48 -7.03 13.45 -5.62
N THR A 49 -7.40 12.20 -5.35
CA THR A 49 -7.89 11.27 -6.37
C THR A 49 -9.39 10.94 -6.26
N GLY A 50 -10.01 11.24 -5.14
CA GLY A 50 -11.36 10.78 -4.80
C GLY A 50 -11.43 9.33 -4.31
N VAL A 51 -10.30 8.60 -4.27
CA VAL A 51 -10.22 7.19 -3.84
C VAL A 51 -9.41 7.10 -2.55
N TYR A 52 -10.05 6.75 -1.44
CA TYR A 52 -9.43 6.69 -0.10
C TYR A 52 -8.81 5.32 0.22
N THR A 53 -8.22 4.67 -0.77
CA THR A 53 -7.67 3.31 -0.66
C THR A 53 -6.37 3.22 -1.45
N LEU A 54 -5.36 2.56 -0.88
CA LEU A 54 -4.11 2.22 -1.55
C LEU A 54 -3.97 0.70 -1.67
N LEU A 55 -3.28 0.25 -2.71
CA LEU A 55 -2.79 -1.12 -2.78
C LEU A 55 -1.60 -1.25 -1.81
N ASN A 56 -1.65 -2.24 -0.92
CA ASN A 56 -0.60 -2.53 0.04
C ASN A 56 -0.10 -3.96 -0.20
N THR A 57 1.19 -4.09 -0.49
CA THR A 57 1.88 -5.37 -0.70
C THR A 57 3.15 -5.42 0.14
N SER A 58 3.69 -6.61 0.35
CA SER A 58 4.95 -6.79 1.07
C SER A 58 6.08 -6.06 0.34
N PHE A 59 6.88 -5.31 1.10
CA PHE A 59 8.09 -4.68 0.56
C PHE A 59 9.25 -5.67 0.62
N ASN A 60 9.38 -6.44 -0.46
CA ASN A 60 10.41 -7.44 -0.68
C ASN A 60 10.45 -7.84 -2.16
N LEU A 61 11.47 -8.61 -2.55
CA LEU A 61 11.51 -9.31 -3.82
C LEU A 61 11.17 -10.80 -3.63
N LYS A 62 10.83 -11.49 -4.72
CA LYS A 62 10.52 -12.93 -4.67
C LYS A 62 11.74 -13.69 -4.13
N GLY A 63 11.54 -14.40 -3.01
CA GLY A 63 12.58 -15.17 -2.33
C GLY A 63 13.20 -14.44 -1.13
N ASP A 64 13.02 -13.12 -1.02
CA ASP A 64 13.53 -12.32 0.09
C ASP A 64 12.45 -12.16 1.18
N PRO A 65 12.82 -12.07 2.48
CA PRO A 65 11.90 -11.68 3.54
C PRO A 65 11.47 -10.21 3.39
N ILE A 66 10.47 -9.80 4.17
CA ILE A 66 10.12 -8.37 4.29
C ILE A 66 11.31 -7.64 4.91
N VAL A 67 11.64 -6.47 4.35
CA VAL A 67 12.73 -5.62 4.83
C VAL A 67 12.53 -5.22 6.30
N ASN A 68 13.62 -5.15 7.05
CA ASN A 68 13.66 -4.82 8.48
C ASN A 68 14.72 -3.77 8.83
N THR A 69 15.67 -3.48 7.95
CA THR A 69 16.64 -2.37 8.12
C THR A 69 16.61 -1.38 6.95
N PRO A 70 17.09 -0.13 7.14
CA PRO A 70 17.22 0.84 6.04
C PRO A 70 18.08 0.33 4.88
N GLU A 71 19.15 -0.42 5.16
CA GLU A 71 20.03 -1.01 4.15
C GLU A 71 19.30 -2.06 3.31
N GLU A 72 18.48 -2.90 3.96
CA GLU A 72 17.63 -3.87 3.27
C GLU A 72 16.59 -3.17 2.39
N ALA A 73 15.91 -2.15 2.92
CA ALA A 73 14.94 -1.35 2.17
C ALA A 73 15.57 -0.68 0.94
N TYR A 74 16.76 -0.10 1.10
CA TYR A 74 17.50 0.51 0.00
C TYR A 74 17.96 -0.53 -1.03
N SER A 75 18.49 -1.68 -0.59
CA SER A 75 18.89 -2.78 -1.47
C SER A 75 17.72 -3.32 -2.29
N THR A 76 16.58 -3.60 -1.64
CA THR A 76 15.34 -4.02 -2.30
C THR A 76 14.85 -2.96 -3.27
N PHE A 77 14.82 -1.68 -2.87
CA PHE A 77 14.45 -0.58 -3.75
C PHE A 77 15.31 -0.57 -5.01
N MET A 78 16.65 -0.56 -4.88
CA MET A 78 17.58 -0.51 -6.01
C MET A 78 17.43 -1.70 -6.97
N ARG A 79 17.15 -2.90 -6.45
CA ARG A 79 16.93 -4.14 -7.21
C ARG A 79 15.52 -4.28 -7.79
N SER A 80 14.59 -3.40 -7.44
CA SER A 80 13.19 -3.45 -7.88
C SER A 80 12.88 -2.41 -8.96
N GLY A 81 11.70 -2.53 -9.57
CA GLY A 81 11.12 -1.52 -10.46
C GLY A 81 10.30 -0.45 -9.74
N ILE A 82 10.49 -0.24 -8.43
CA ILE A 82 9.81 0.81 -7.67
C ILE A 82 10.44 2.17 -8.03
N ASP A 83 9.60 3.19 -8.24
CA ASP A 83 10.01 4.53 -8.68
C ASP A 83 10.59 5.39 -7.54
N ALA A 84 10.02 5.27 -6.33
CA ALA A 84 10.41 6.05 -5.17
C ALA A 84 10.41 5.25 -3.86
N LEU A 85 11.36 5.55 -2.98
CA LEU A 85 11.46 5.02 -1.64
C LEU A 85 11.38 6.16 -0.63
N VAL A 86 10.41 6.06 0.29
CA VAL A 86 10.33 6.93 1.46
C VAL A 86 10.90 6.20 2.67
N LEU A 87 12.00 6.70 3.21
CA LEU A 87 12.63 6.22 4.44
C LEU A 87 12.58 7.34 5.49
N ASP A 88 11.57 7.29 6.34
CA ASP A 88 11.29 8.32 7.35
C ASP A 88 11.24 9.72 6.72
N ASN A 89 12.24 10.57 6.96
CA ASN A 89 12.30 11.94 6.45
C ASN A 89 13.01 12.08 5.09
N TYR A 90 13.37 10.96 4.46
CA TYR A 90 14.07 10.94 3.17
C TYR A 90 13.17 10.40 2.07
N LEU A 91 13.21 11.08 0.92
CA LEU A 91 12.64 10.62 -0.35
C LEU A 91 13.80 10.33 -1.31
N ILE A 92 13.82 9.13 -1.86
CA ILE A 92 14.82 8.66 -2.82
C ILE A 92 14.09 8.27 -4.10
N GLU A 93 14.51 8.80 -5.25
CA GLU A 93 13.88 8.60 -6.57
C GLU A 93 14.92 8.05 -7.58
N LYS A 94 14.45 7.32 -8.60
CA LYS A 94 15.28 6.78 -9.71
C LYS A 94 15.02 7.49 -11.03
#